data_AF-A0A919TA91-F1
#
_entry.id   AF-A0A919TA91-F1
#
_cell.length_a   1.000
_cell.length_b   1.000
_cell.length_c   1.000
_cell.angle_alpha   90.00
_cell.angle_beta   90.00
_cell.angle_gamma   90.00
#
_symmetry.space_group_name_H-M   'P 1'
#
loop_
_entity.id
_entity.type
_entity.pdbx_description
1 polymer ?
#
loop_
_entity_poly.entity_id
_entity_poly.type
_entity_poly.pdbx_seq_one_letter_code
_entity_poly.pdbx_strand_id
1 'polypeptide(L)'
;MHLTHVAMAAAVTVSVAGVSYQALDPAELVAHARVVANQASCRTVDTAIVAYVALNDAQPESIDDLAGYVKGDITAYSVAGGVATGPGC
;
A
#
# COMPACT_ATOMS: atom_id res chain seq x y z
N MET A 1 -47.67 -10.78 18.41
CA MET A 1 -46.59 -10.85 17.40
C MET A 1 -45.70 -9.64 17.56
N HIS A 2 -44.62 -9.65 18.35
CA HIS A 2 -43.60 -8.56 18.30
C HIS A 2 -42.27 -8.94 18.97
N LEU A 3 -42.29 -9.77 20.03
CA LEU A 3 -41.06 -10.10 20.77
C LEU A 3 -40.15 -11.14 20.09
N THR A 4 -40.73 -12.11 19.37
CA THR A 4 -39.98 -13.19 18.73
C THR A 4 -39.19 -12.73 17.50
N HIS A 5 -39.73 -11.78 16.73
CA HIS A 5 -39.02 -11.19 15.58
C HIS A 5 -37.81 -10.36 15.99
N VAL A 6 -37.92 -9.59 17.07
CA VAL A 6 -36.80 -8.76 17.57
C VAL A 6 -35.67 -9.65 18.09
N ALA A 7 -36.00 -10.73 18.80
CA ALA A 7 -35.01 -11.69 19.29
C ALA A 7 -34.29 -12.42 18.14
N MET A 8 -35.01 -12.82 17.08
CA MET A 8 -34.40 -13.44 15.91
C MET A 8 -33.49 -12.47 15.14
N ALA A 9 -33.91 -11.22 14.93
CA ALA A 9 -33.09 -10.23 14.25
C ALA A 9 -31.79 -9.93 15.02
N ALA A 10 -31.86 -9.81 16.35
CA ALA A 10 -30.69 -9.60 17.20
C ALA A 10 -29.76 -10.81 17.21
N ALA A 11 -30.31 -12.03 17.24
CA ALA A 11 -29.50 -13.25 17.18
C ALA A 11 -28.75 -13.37 15.84
N VAL A 12 -29.38 -13.01 14.72
CA VAL A 12 -28.75 -13.03 13.39
C VAL A 12 -27.65 -11.98 13.28
N THR A 13 -27.88 -10.75 13.73
CA THR A 13 -26.84 -9.70 13.66
C THR A 13 -25.64 -10.01 14.55
N VAL A 14 -25.85 -10.53 15.77
CA VAL A 14 -24.75 -10.92 16.67
C VAL A 14 -23.98 -12.12 16.12
N SER A 15 -24.66 -13.11 15.53
CA SER A 15 -23.98 -14.25 14.92
C SER A 15 -23.18 -13.84 13.69
N VAL A 16 -23.72 -13.01 12.80
CA VAL A 16 -22.99 -12.47 11.64
C VAL A 16 -21.79 -11.61 12.06
N ALA A 17 -21.93 -10.76 13.07
CA ALA A 17 -20.81 -9.97 13.59
C ALA A 17 -19.72 -10.87 14.20
N GLY A 18 -20.12 -11.93 14.92
CA GLY A 18 -19.22 -12.89 15.53
C GLY A 18 -18.40 -13.70 14.52
N VAL A 19 -19.03 -14.26 13.47
CA VAL A 19 -18.27 -14.96 12.41
C VAL A 19 -17.41 -14.01 11.58
N SER A 20 -17.86 -12.79 11.34
CA SER A 20 -17.08 -11.81 10.58
C SER A 20 -15.80 -11.40 11.31
N TYR A 21 -15.84 -11.30 12.64
CA TYR A 21 -14.65 -10.97 13.45
C TYR A 21 -13.65 -12.13 13.53
N GLN A 22 -14.13 -13.38 13.49
CA GLN A 22 -13.27 -14.58 13.47
C GLN A 22 -12.63 -14.82 12.10
N ALA A 23 -13.28 -14.37 11.02
CA ALA A 23 -12.76 -14.45 9.65
C ALA A 23 -11.78 -13.33 9.30
N LEU A 24 -11.66 -12.31 10.15
CA LEU A 24 -10.77 -11.17 9.92
C LEU A 24 -9.40 -11.50 10.50
N ASP A 25 -8.46 -11.92 9.64
CA ASP A 25 -7.07 -12.15 10.00
C ASP A 25 -6.27 -10.84 9.91
N PRO A 26 -5.93 -10.19 11.05
CA PRO A 26 -5.21 -8.92 11.02
C PRO A 26 -3.82 -9.05 10.40
N ALA A 27 -3.20 -10.24 10.47
CA ALA A 27 -1.89 -10.47 9.88
C ALA A 27 -1.97 -10.45 8.35
N GLU A 28 -3.02 -11.04 7.78
CA GLU A 28 -3.28 -11.02 6.34
C GLU A 28 -3.56 -9.59 5.84
N LEU A 29 -4.36 -8.81 6.58
CA LEU A 29 -4.63 -7.41 6.25
C LEU A 29 -3.34 -6.57 6.26
N VAL A 30 -2.49 -6.75 7.26
CA VAL A 30 -1.20 -6.04 7.34
C VAL A 30 -0.28 -6.44 6.19
N ALA A 31 -0.25 -7.72 5.82
CA ALA A 31 0.54 -8.20 4.68
C ALA A 31 0.06 -7.56 3.37
N HIS A 32 -1.24 -7.55 3.11
CA HIS A 32 -1.82 -6.90 1.93
C HIS A 32 -1.56 -5.40 1.92
N ALA A 33 -1.78 -4.71 3.05
CA ALA A 33 -1.53 -3.28 3.15
C ALA A 33 -0.05 -2.95 2.86
N ARG A 34 0.89 -3.78 3.32
CA ARG A 34 2.32 -3.63 3.00
C ARG A 34 2.61 -3.83 1.52
N VAL A 35 2.02 -4.83 0.87
CA VAL A 35 2.20 -5.06 -0.57
C VAL A 35 1.70 -3.86 -1.38
N VAL A 36 0.51 -3.35 -1.06
CA VAL A 36 -0.06 -2.18 -1.74
C VAL A 36 0.79 -0.93 -1.48
N ALA A 37 1.25 -0.72 -0.24
CA ALA A 37 2.12 0.40 0.09
C ALA A 37 3.45 0.34 -0.69
N ASN A 38 4.08 -0.83 -0.76
CA ASN A 38 5.32 -1.04 -1.51
C ASN A 38 5.15 -0.74 -3.01
N GLN A 39 4.06 -1.23 -3.63
CA GLN A 39 3.77 -0.92 -5.04
C GLN A 39 3.53 0.59 -5.27
N ALA A 40 2.80 1.25 -4.36
CA ALA A 40 2.56 2.69 -4.45
C ALA A 40 3.85 3.50 -4.32
N SER A 41 4.73 3.10 -3.40
CA SER A 41 6.06 3.69 -3.24
C SER A 41 6.93 3.47 -4.47
N CYS A 42 6.98 2.26 -5.04
CA CYS A 42 7.67 1.97 -6.30
C CYS A 42 7.24 2.92 -7.43
N ARG A 43 5.93 3.06 -7.66
CA ARG A 43 5.38 3.97 -8.67
C ARG A 43 5.73 5.44 -8.39
N THR A 44 5.83 5.82 -7.12
CA THR A 44 6.24 7.17 -6.73
C THR A 44 7.70 7.44 -7.11
N VAL A 45 8.60 6.47 -6.86
CA VAL A 45 10.01 6.57 -7.27
C VAL A 45 10.13 6.64 -8.79
N ASP A 46 9.42 5.79 -9.53
CA ASP A 46 9.39 5.83 -11.01
C ASP A 46 8.94 7.20 -11.54
N THR A 47 7.91 7.78 -10.93
CA THR A 47 7.43 9.12 -11.29
C THR A 47 8.49 10.18 -11.01
N ALA A 48 9.24 10.05 -9.91
CA ALA A 48 10.35 10.92 -9.58
C ALA A 48 11.52 10.79 -10.56
N ILE A 49 11.81 9.57 -11.06
CA ILE A 49 12.81 9.37 -12.13
C ILE A 49 12.40 10.12 -13.38
N VAL A 50 11.14 10.00 -13.81
CA VAL A 50 10.62 10.73 -14.98
C VAL A 50 10.74 12.24 -14.78
N ALA A 51 10.40 12.74 -13.58
CA ALA A 51 10.54 14.17 -13.26
C ALA A 51 12.00 14.63 -13.27
N TYR A 52 12.92 13.83 -12.72
CA TYR A 52 14.36 14.10 -12.74
C TYR A 52 14.87 14.21 -14.18
N VAL A 53 14.54 13.24 -15.03
CA VAL A 53 14.93 13.22 -16.45
C VAL A 53 14.40 14.46 -17.17
N ALA A 54 13.14 14.82 -16.93
CA ALA A 54 12.52 15.99 -17.56
C ALA A 54 13.19 17.33 -17.20
N LEU A 55 13.87 17.41 -16.04
CA LEU A 55 14.49 18.64 -15.55
C LEU A 55 16.00 18.71 -15.79
N ASN A 56 16.67 17.55 -15.91
CA ASN A 56 18.13 17.46 -15.99
C ASN A 56 18.62 16.91 -17.34
N ASP A 57 17.72 16.44 -18.22
CA ASP A 57 18.05 15.76 -19.48
C ASP A 57 19.01 14.55 -19.30
N ALA A 58 19.02 13.96 -18.10
CA ALA A 58 19.88 12.84 -17.71
C ALA A 58 19.11 11.88 -16.79
N GLN A 59 19.52 10.60 -16.79
CA GLN A 59 18.97 9.61 -15.85
C GLN A 59 19.62 9.77 -14.48
N PRO A 60 18.86 9.59 -13.38
CA PRO A 60 19.44 9.53 -12.05
C PRO A 60 20.34 8.29 -11.94
N GLU A 61 21.51 8.45 -11.32
CA GLU A 61 22.46 7.34 -11.12
C GLU A 61 22.21 6.64 -9.79
N SER A 62 21.52 7.31 -8.86
CA SER A 62 21.28 6.84 -7.51
C SER A 62 19.89 7.24 -7.00
N ILE A 63 19.47 6.63 -5.90
CA ILE A 63 18.21 7.00 -5.22
C ILE A 63 18.30 8.38 -4.56
N ASP A 64 19.50 8.82 -4.18
CA ASP A 64 19.74 10.11 -3.51
C ASP A 64 19.48 11.29 -4.45
N ASP A 65 19.67 11.09 -5.76
CA ASP A 65 19.32 12.06 -6.81
C ASP A 65 17.81 12.38 -6.82
N LEU A 66 16.99 11.47 -6.29
CA LEU A 66 15.53 11.59 -6.24
C LEU A 66 14.99 12.17 -4.93
N ALA A 67 15.86 12.42 -3.94
CA ALA A 67 15.44 12.88 -2.61
C ALA A 67 14.66 14.21 -2.63
N GLY A 68 14.92 15.07 -3.63
CA GLY A 68 14.19 16.33 -3.83
C GLY A 68 12.81 16.17 -4.48
N TYR A 69 12.52 15.02 -5.08
CA TYR A 69 11.32 14.77 -5.89
C TYR A 69 10.29 13.91 -5.18
N VAL A 70 10.71 13.14 -4.17
CA VAL A 70 9.83 12.27 -3.40
C VAL A 70 9.63 12.82 -1.99
N LYS A 71 8.38 12.80 -1.51
CA LYS A 71 8.08 13.01 -0.10
C LYS A 71 7.93 11.68 0.61
N GLY A 72 8.96 11.24 1.31
CA GLY A 72 8.97 10.00 2.08
C GLY A 72 10.35 9.36 2.16
N ASP A 73 10.46 8.28 2.93
CA ASP A 73 11.66 7.46 2.96
C ASP A 73 11.67 6.50 1.76
N ILE A 74 12.68 6.64 0.91
CA ILE A 74 12.91 5.81 -0.28
C ILE A 74 14.22 5.02 -0.18
N THR A 75 14.85 4.95 0.99
CA THR A 75 16.15 4.28 1.18
C THR A 75 16.13 2.78 0.87
N ALA A 76 14.95 2.15 0.89
CA ALA A 76 14.76 0.76 0.49
C ALA A 76 14.75 0.54 -1.04
N TYR A 77 14.80 1.61 -1.83
CA TYR A 77 14.75 1.58 -3.29
C TYR A 77 16.11 1.96 -3.89
N SER A 78 16.30 1.57 -5.14
CA SER A 78 17.48 1.84 -5.94
C SER A 78 17.08 2.14 -7.38
N VAL A 79 17.98 2.76 -8.14
CA VAL A 79 17.79 2.99 -9.57
C VAL A 79 18.69 2.04 -10.35
N ALA A 80 18.12 1.28 -11.28
CA ALA A 80 18.88 0.40 -12.16
C ALA A 80 18.45 0.65 -13.60
N GLY A 81 19.35 1.17 -14.44
CA GLY A 81 19.04 1.45 -15.85
C GLY A 81 17.90 2.46 -16.06
N GLY A 82 17.75 3.43 -15.15
CA GLY A 82 16.71 4.47 -15.24
C GLY A 82 15.32 4.03 -14.81
N VAL A 83 15.18 2.94 -14.06
CA VAL A 83 13.92 2.48 -13.47
C VAL A 83 14.09 2.19 -11.98
N ALA A 84 13.00 2.35 -11.23
CA ALA A 84 12.96 2.05 -9.81
C ALA A 84 13.07 0.53 -9.58
N THR A 85 13.89 0.15 -8.61
CA THR A 85 14.07 -1.24 -8.17
C THR A 85 13.98 -1.30 -6.65
N GLY A 86 13.28 -2.28 -6.09
CA GLY A 86 13.04 -2.36 -4.64
C GLY A 86 11.71 -3.02 -4.31
N PRO A 87 11.22 -2.94 -3.07
CA PRO A 87 9.97 -3.58 -2.67
C PRO A 87 8.78 -3.13 -3.52
N GLY A 88 8.07 -4.07 -4.16
CA GLY A 88 6.90 -3.75 -4.99
C GLY A 88 7.24 -3.25 -6.40
N CYS A 89 8.53 -3.10 -6.69
CA CYS A 89 9.14 -3.32 -8.00
C CYS A 89 9.70 -4.77 -8.02
#